data_AF-A0A0W0R3I6-F1
#
_entry.id   AF-A0A0W0R3I6-F1
#
_cell.length_a   1.000
_cell.length_b   1.000
_cell.length_c   1.000
_cell.angle_alpha   90.00
_cell.angle_beta   90.00
_cell.angle_gamma   90.00
#
_symmetry.space_group_name_H-M   'P 1'
#
loop_
_entity.id
_entity.type
_entity.pdbx_description
1 polymer ?
#
loop_
_entity_poly.entity_id
_entity_poly.type
_entity_poly.pdbx_seq_one_letter_code
_entity_poly.pdbx_strand_id
1 'polypeptide(L)' 'MALNALLNLFLIIVVIGLVMWLINVFIPMAPAIKSLLNILAVIVVVIYILQFFHIIPVFIPMFTLVR' A
#
# COMPACT_ATOMS: atom_id res chain seq x y z
N MET A 1 -14.21 -15.56 -8.59
CA MET A 1 -12.90 -15.37 -9.28
C MET A 1 -12.56 -13.89 -9.45
N ALA A 2 -13.39 -13.05 -10.11
CA ALA A 2 -13.10 -11.61 -10.26
C ALA A 2 -13.27 -10.78 -8.97
N LEU A 3 -14.30 -11.09 -8.15
CA LEU A 3 -14.57 -10.37 -6.90
C LEU A 3 -13.42 -10.51 -5.89
N ASN A 4 -12.85 -11.73 -5.76
CA ASN A 4 -11.76 -12.02 -4.83
C ASN A 4 -10.51 -11.19 -5.15
N ALA A 5 -10.23 -10.91 -6.43
CA ALA A 5 -9.06 -10.13 -6.85
C ALA A 5 -9.19 -8.64 -6.50
N LEU A 6 -10.35 -8.04 -6.75
CA LEU A 6 -10.65 -6.65 -6.36
C LEU A 6 -10.69 -6.48 -4.84
N LEU A 7 -11.31 -7.44 -4.14
CA LEU A 7 -11.38 -7.43 -2.68
C LEU A 7 -9.98 -7.52 -2.07
N ASN A 8 -9.11 -8.36 -2.64
CA ASN A 8 -7.74 -8.52 -2.18
C ASN A 8 -6.87 -7.28 -2.44
N LEU A 9 -7.01 -6.63 -3.61
CA LEU A 9 -6.40 -5.32 -3.88
C LEU A 9 -6.83 -4.28 -2.83
N PHE A 10 -8.13 -4.19 -2.59
CA PHE A 10 -8.68 -3.26 -1.60
C PHE A 10 -8.15 -3.54 -0.20
N LEU A 11 -8.15 -4.80 0.23
CA LEU A 11 -7.60 -5.22 1.52
C LEU A 11 -6.13 -4.80 1.69
N ILE A 12 -5.31 -4.97 0.65
CA ILE A 12 -3.90 -4.63 0.72
C ILE A 12 -3.70 -3.12 0.83
N ILE A 13 -4.47 -2.31 0.09
CA ILE A 13 -4.43 -0.85 0.23
C ILE A 13 -4.84 -0.44 1.66
N VAL A 14 -5.89 -1.06 2.21
CA VAL A 14 -6.33 -0.81 3.60
C VAL A 14 -5.23 -1.18 4.60
N VAL A 15 -4.57 -2.33 4.43
CA VAL A 15 -3.46 -2.76 5.29
C VAL A 15 -2.29 -1.78 5.22
N ILE A 16 -1.88 -1.34 4.03
CA ILE A 16 -0.82 -0.33 3.87
C ILE A 16 -1.21 0.99 4.56
N GLY A 17 -2.45 1.43 4.41
CA GLY A 17 -2.98 2.62 5.08
C GLY A 17 -2.97 2.49 6.60
N LEU A 18 -3.37 1.33 7.12
CA LEU A 18 -3.33 1.01 8.55
C LEU A 18 -1.90 1.03 9.10
N VAL A 19 -0.95 0.42 8.38
CA VAL A 19 0.47 0.42 8.76
C VAL A 19 1.01 1.86 8.79
N MET A 20 0.74 2.66 7.77
CA MET A 20 1.13 4.08 7.73
C MET A 20 0.54 4.88 8.89
N TRP A 21 -0.73 4.65 9.20
CA TRP A 21 -1.40 5.30 10.32
C TRP A 21 -0.77 4.90 11.66
N LEU A 22 -0.53 3.60 11.88
CA LEU A 22 0.16 3.09 13.06
C LEU A 22 1.53 3.73 13.22
N ILE A 23 2.33 3.77 12.16
CA ILE A 23 3.66 4.39 12.19
C ILE A 23 3.57 5.86 12.63
N ASN A 24 2.61 6.61 12.11
CA ASN A 24 2.39 8.01 12.46
C ASN A 24 1.88 8.22 13.90
N VAL A 25 1.13 7.27 14.46
CA VAL A 25 0.58 7.35 15.83
C VAL A 25 1.61 6.90 16.88
N PHE A 26 2.31 5.80 16.62
CA PHE A 26 3.24 5.20 17.59
C PHE A 26 4.62 5.84 17.58
N ILE A 27 5.04 6.44 16.47
CA ILE A 27 6.35 7.07 16.33
C ILE A 27 6.14 8.59 16.17
N PRO A 28 6.35 9.40 17.22
CA PRO A 28 6.33 10.85 17.09
C PRO A 28 7.52 11.28 16.21
N MET A 29 7.24 11.58 14.95
CA MET A 29 8.25 11.97 13.96
C MET A 29 8.39 13.49 13.85
N ALA A 30 9.61 13.93 13.59
CA ALA A 30 9.87 15.30 13.17
C ALA A 30 9.10 15.62 11.86
N PRO A 31 8.63 16.87 11.67
CA PRO A 31 7.80 17.24 10.52
C PRO A 31 8.43 16.90 9.16
N ALA A 32 9.75 17.02 9.03
CA ALA A 32 10.47 16.69 7.80
C ALA A 32 10.41 15.19 7.46
N ILE A 33 10.57 14.31 8.46
CA ILE A 33 10.53 12.86 8.28
C ILE A 33 9.10 12.41 7.95
N LYS A 34 8.10 13.02 8.59
CA LYS A 34 6.68 12.77 8.30
C LYS A 34 6.33 13.01 6.83
N SER A 35 6.81 14.12 6.27
CA SER A 35 6.57 14.45 4.85
C SER A 35 7.19 13.41 3.91
N LEU A 36 8.44 13.01 4.17
CA LEU A 36 9.13 11.98 3.40
C LEU A 36 8.41 10.64 3.45
N LEU A 37 7.99 10.20 4.64
CA LEU A 37 7.27 8.94 4.81
C LEU A 37 5.93 8.96 4.05
N ASN A 38 5.18 10.06 4.12
CA ASN A 38 3.89 10.17 3.43
C ASN A 38 4.07 10.16 1.90
N ILE A 39 5.09 10.85 1.38
CA ILE A 39 5.42 10.81 -0.06
C ILE A 39 5.78 9.38 -0.48
N LEU A 40 6.64 8.71 0.30
CA LEU A 40 7.00 7.31 0.06
C LEU A 40 5.78 6.39 0.09
N ALA A 41 4.85 6.60 1.04
CA ALA A 41 3.59 5.87 1.13
C ALA A 41 2.79 5.93 -0.16
N VAL A 42 2.60 7.15 -0.66
CA VAL A 42 1.83 7.42 -1.87
C VAL A 42 2.51 6.76 -3.08
N ILE A 43 3.84 6.86 -3.20
CA ILE A 43 4.59 6.21 -4.27
C ILE A 43 4.38 4.69 -4.24
N VAL A 44 4.49 4.07 -3.07
CA VAL A 44 4.27 2.62 -2.92
C VAL A 44 2.85 2.22 -3.34
N VAL A 45 1.83 2.99 -2.92
CA VAL A 45 0.43 2.72 -3.29
C VAL A 45 0.21 2.88 -4.80
N VAL A 46 0.76 3.92 -5.43
CA VAL A 46 0.65 4.14 -6.88
C VAL A 46 1.31 3.00 -7.66
N ILE A 47 2.53 2.60 -7.28
CA ILE A 47 3.24 1.48 -7.89
C ILE A 47 2.42 0.20 -7.76
N TYR A 48 1.84 -0.06 -6.57
CA TYR A 48 1.03 -1.26 -6.33
C TYR A 48 -0.20 -1.33 -7.25
N ILE A 49 -0.89 -0.19 -7.43
CA ILE A 49 -2.05 -0.10 -8.32
C ILE A 49 -1.63 -0.34 -9.78
N LEU A 50 -0.54 0.28 -10.24
CA LEU A 50 -0.04 0.08 -11.61
C LEU A 50 0.36 -1.38 -11.90
N GLN A 51 0.95 -2.06 -10.91
CA GLN A 51 1.26 -3.49 -11.00
C GLN A 51 0.00 -4.35 -11.10
N PHE A 52 -1.06 -4.01 -10.35
CA PHE A 52 -2.34 -4.73 -10.42
C PHE A 52 -2.96 -4.67 -11.83
N PHE A 53 -2.86 -3.53 -12.51
CA PHE A 53 -3.28 -3.38 -13.91
C PHE A 53 -2.30 -3.99 -14.92
N HIS A 54 -1.24 -4.65 -14.46
CA HIS A 54 -0.21 -5.27 -15.30
C HIS A 54 0.50 -4.27 -16.25
N ILE A 55 0.50 -2.97 -15.90
CA ILE A 55 1.15 -1.92 -16.69
C ILE A 55 2.67 -1.94 -16.47
N ILE A 56 3.11 -2.36 -15.28
CA ILE A 56 4.52 -2.46 -14.89
C ILE A 56 4.80 -3.85 -14.30
N PRO A 57 6.06 -4.33 -14.36
CA PRO A 57 6.44 -5.61 -13.76
C PRO A 57 6.16 -5.61 -12.25
N VAL A 58 5.74 -6.77 -11.76
CA VAL A 58 5.44 -7.00 -10.34
C VAL A 58 6.73 -6.89 -9.53
N PHE A 59 6.95 -5.73 -8.94
CA PHE A 59 8.10 -5.46 -8.06
C PHE A 59 7.76 -5.77 -6.60
N ILE A 60 6.49 -5.63 -6.22
CA ILE A 60 6.00 -5.91 -4.87
C ILE A 60 5.19 -7.21 -4.93
N PRO A 61 5.46 -8.19 -4.07
CA PRO A 61 4.71 -9.45 -4.08
C PRO A 61 3.22 -9.19 -3.82
N MET A 62 2.37 -9.64 -4.75
CA MET A 62 0.93 -9.59 -4.61
C MET A 62 0.50 -10.73 -3.69
N PHE A 63 0.21 -10.42 -2.42
CA PHE A 63 -0.35 -11.39 -1.48
C PHE A 63 -1.79 -11.69 -1.86
N THR A 64 -2.22 -12.95 -1.79
CA THR A 64 -3.62 -13.36 -1.95
C THR A 64 -4.22 -13.71 -0.59
N LEU A 65 -4.91 -12.75 0.03
CA LEU A 65 -5.47 -12.90 1.38
C LEU A 65 -6.78 -13.70 1.40
N VAL A 66 -7.54 -13.65 0.31
CA VAL A 66 -8.84 -14.32 0.19
C VAL A 66 -8.77 -15.23 -1.03
N ARG A 67 -8.74 -16.54 -0.81
CA ARG A 67 -8.68 -17.57 -1.86
C ARG A 67 -10.08 -17.85 -2.39
#